data_AF-A0A2N0R412-F1
#
_entry.id   AF-A0A2N0R412-F1
#
_cell.length_a   1.000
_cell.length_b   1.000
_cell.length_c   1.000
_cell.angle_alpha   90.00
_cell.angle_beta   90.00
_cell.angle_gamma   90.00
#
_symmetry.space_group_name_H-M   'P 1'
#
loop_
_entity.id
_entity.type
_entity.pdbx_description
1 polymer ?
#
loop_
_entity_poly.entity_id
_entity_poly.type
_entity_poly.pdbx_seq_one_letter_code
_entity_poly.pdbx_strand_id
1 'polypeptide(L)'
;MSSLFNNNDIVILTTFGILIYTFSENNKSISLNYFYFMELNQYNKKYMEILQHNTRIFSKSTLPLPNYDSFRLNGWVSDVINNKTSLLKYGVELLMLAIKEHKLELIDDIYKKYYNWFLELIRPQPSQFTKSINRNIYKTWNGEALIKFKWNAYGIYYYAIIWILFMVLLGCFTAAATIPQQYISEEIRQQLFIASIILGFIHLILEIRQFFYNVTKWFKNFWNIFGKYKCLVYIFIIF
;
A
#
# COMPACT_ATOMS: atom_id res chain seq x y z
N MET A 1 -32.08 -0.25 18.93
CA MET A 1 -32.19 -0.84 17.57
C MET A 1 -32.39 0.22 16.48
N SER A 2 -33.13 1.31 16.72
CA SER A 2 -33.50 2.31 15.69
C SER A 2 -32.41 3.29 15.25
N SER A 3 -31.26 3.36 15.93
CA SER A 3 -30.14 4.27 15.57
C SER A 3 -29.03 3.60 14.74
N LEU A 4 -29.20 2.33 14.36
CA LEU A 4 -28.14 1.53 13.73
C LEU A 4 -28.25 1.46 12.21
N PHE A 5 -29.42 1.78 11.66
CA PHE A 5 -29.79 1.60 10.26
C PHE A 5 -30.28 2.92 9.71
N ASN A 6 -29.85 3.26 8.49
CA ASN A 6 -30.40 4.39 7.76
C ASN A 6 -31.77 4.01 7.17
N ASN A 7 -32.59 5.00 6.84
CA ASN A 7 -33.90 4.77 6.21
C ASN A 7 -33.82 4.01 4.87
N ASN A 8 -32.63 3.92 4.28
CA ASN A 8 -32.39 3.26 3.00
C ASN A 8 -31.81 1.84 3.15
N ASP A 9 -31.67 1.35 4.39
CA ASP A 9 -31.15 0.01 4.67
C ASP A 9 -32.29 -1.01 4.76
N ILE A 10 -32.12 -2.14 4.05
CA ILE A 10 -33.04 -3.27 4.03
C ILE A 10 -32.36 -4.44 4.73
N VAL A 11 -32.94 -4.90 5.84
CA VAL A 11 -32.44 -6.04 6.60
C VAL A 11 -33.24 -7.29 6.25
N ILE A 12 -32.57 -8.34 5.80
CA ILE A 12 -33.17 -9.62 5.46
C ILE A 12 -32.55 -10.71 6.35
N LEU A 13 -33.39 -11.42 7.08
CA LEU A 13 -33.00 -12.62 7.83
C LEU A 13 -33.34 -13.86 7.00
N THR A 14 -32.34 -14.67 6.69
CA THR A 14 -32.49 -15.91 5.93
C THR A 14 -32.10 -17.12 6.78
N THR A 15 -32.31 -18.32 6.24
CA THR A 15 -31.83 -19.57 6.84
C THR A 15 -30.30 -19.64 6.96
N PHE A 16 -29.56 -18.91 6.13
CA PHE A 16 -28.09 -18.86 6.19
C PHE A 16 -27.58 -17.77 7.13
N GLY A 17 -28.30 -16.67 7.31
CA GLY A 17 -27.83 -15.54 8.12
C GLY A 17 -28.54 -14.22 7.89
N ILE A 18 -27.98 -13.14 8.44
CA ILE A 18 -28.45 -11.75 8.27
C ILE A 18 -27.74 -11.13 7.07
N LEU A 19 -28.52 -10.52 6.18
CA LEU A 19 -28.05 -9.68 5.08
C LEU A 19 -28.57 -8.26 5.30
N ILE A 20 -27.70 -7.26 5.16
CA ILE A 20 -28.10 -5.85 5.15
C ILE A 20 -27.73 -5.28 3.79
N TYR A 21 -28.76 -4.88 3.06
CA TYR A 21 -28.64 -4.18 1.80
C TYR A 21 -28.83 -2.69 2.03
N THR A 22 -28.16 -1.88 1.23
CA THR A 22 -28.43 -0.44 1.18
C THR A 22 -28.87 -0.07 -0.23
N PHE A 23 -30.00 0.63 -0.29
CA PHE A 23 -30.52 1.18 -1.52
C PHE A 23 -29.93 2.57 -1.79
N SER A 24 -29.29 2.72 -2.95
CA SER A 24 -28.82 4.01 -3.44
C SER A 24 -29.88 4.60 -4.36
N GLU A 25 -30.61 5.61 -3.88
CA GLU A 25 -31.61 6.33 -4.69
C GLU A 25 -30.98 6.95 -5.94
N ASN A 26 -29.79 7.53 -5.81
CA ASN A 26 -29.08 8.20 -6.90
C ASN A 26 -28.73 7.26 -8.06
N ASN A 27 -28.27 6.05 -7.72
CA ASN A 27 -27.84 5.06 -8.72
C ASN A 27 -28.94 4.03 -9.02
N LYS A 28 -30.09 4.12 -8.36
CA LYS A 28 -31.19 3.13 -8.39
C LYS A 28 -30.67 1.69 -8.26
N SER A 29 -29.70 1.49 -7.36
CA SER A 29 -29.04 0.21 -7.16
C SER A 29 -29.17 -0.28 -5.73
N ILE A 30 -29.18 -1.60 -5.57
CA ILE A 30 -29.17 -2.27 -4.27
C ILE A 30 -27.81 -2.93 -4.13
N SER A 31 -27.12 -2.65 -3.02
CA SER A 31 -25.80 -3.23 -2.72
C SER A 31 -25.83 -3.95 -1.39
N LEU A 32 -25.23 -5.14 -1.34
CA LEU A 32 -25.04 -5.87 -0.09
C LEU A 32 -23.91 -5.19 0.68
N ASN A 33 -24.22 -4.65 1.86
CA ASN A 33 -23.28 -3.89 2.69
C ASN A 33 -22.82 -4.68 3.92
N TYR A 34 -23.54 -5.73 4.28
CA TYR A 34 -23.20 -6.58 5.39
C TYR A 34 -23.80 -7.97 5.22
N PHE A 35 -23.00 -8.98 5.53
CA PHE A 35 -23.44 -10.36 5.63
C PHE A 35 -22.87 -11.00 6.89
N TYR A 36 -23.72 -11.69 7.64
CA TYR A 36 -23.32 -12.49 8.79
C TYR A 36 -23.99 -13.85 8.77
N PHE A 37 -23.18 -14.89 8.56
CA PHE A 37 -23.58 -16.28 8.50
C PHE A 37 -23.91 -16.83 9.90
N MET A 38 -25.04 -17.52 10.03
CA MET A 38 -25.54 -18.05 11.31
C MET A 38 -26.05 -19.50 11.24
N GLU A 39 -26.10 -20.13 10.06
CA GLU A 39 -26.63 -21.49 9.85
C GLU A 39 -27.89 -21.80 10.68
N LEU A 40 -28.98 -21.08 10.41
CA LEU A 40 -30.26 -21.16 11.10
C LEU A 40 -31.12 -22.32 10.57
N ASN A 41 -30.57 -23.54 10.53
CA ASN A 41 -31.31 -24.70 10.06
C ASN A 41 -32.07 -25.37 11.22
N GLN A 42 -33.40 -25.46 11.10
CA GLN A 42 -34.32 -25.81 12.20
C GLN A 42 -34.20 -27.26 12.70
N TYR A 43 -33.56 -28.14 11.92
CA TYR A 43 -33.43 -29.57 12.22
C TYR A 43 -32.24 -29.95 13.12
N ASN A 44 -31.44 -28.98 13.57
CA ASN A 44 -30.22 -29.25 14.33
C ASN A 44 -30.46 -29.07 15.85
N LYS A 45 -30.11 -30.06 16.68
CA LYS A 45 -30.19 -29.97 18.15
C LYS A 45 -29.39 -28.77 18.71
N LYS A 46 -28.40 -28.31 17.96
CA LYS A 46 -27.54 -27.15 18.24
C LYS A 46 -28.16 -25.80 17.89
N TYR A 47 -29.33 -25.77 17.23
CA TYR A 47 -29.99 -24.54 16.79
C TYR A 47 -30.25 -23.55 17.93
N MET A 48 -30.74 -24.05 19.08
CA MET A 48 -31.03 -23.20 20.23
C MET A 48 -29.76 -22.57 20.82
N GLU A 49 -28.63 -23.28 20.81
CA GLU A 49 -27.34 -22.75 21.26
C GLU A 49 -26.79 -21.68 20.31
N ILE A 50 -26.87 -21.95 19.00
CA ILE A 50 -26.46 -21.00 17.95
C ILE A 50 -27.32 -19.74 18.00
N LEU A 51 -28.64 -19.90 18.14
CA LEU A 51 -29.56 -18.78 18.25
C LEU A 51 -29.24 -17.94 19.48
N GLN A 52 -29.11 -18.55 20.67
CA GLN A 52 -28.74 -17.83 21.90
C GLN A 52 -27.38 -17.11 21.77
N HIS A 53 -26.39 -17.75 21.16
CA HIS A 53 -25.08 -17.16 20.92
C HIS A 53 -25.19 -15.92 20.02
N ASN A 54 -25.88 -16.05 18.89
CA ASN A 54 -26.09 -14.94 17.96
C ASN A 54 -26.93 -13.82 18.58
N THR A 55 -27.99 -14.15 19.33
CA THR A 55 -28.78 -13.15 20.08
C THR A 55 -27.89 -12.34 21.03
N ARG A 56 -26.96 -12.98 21.74
CA ARG A 56 -26.00 -12.26 22.59
C ARG A 56 -25.06 -11.37 21.78
N ILE A 57 -24.55 -11.83 20.64
CA ILE A 57 -23.67 -11.02 19.78
C ILE A 57 -24.39 -9.78 19.26
N PHE A 58 -25.61 -9.95 18.72
CA PHE A 58 -26.40 -8.86 18.12
C PHE A 58 -27.13 -7.99 19.14
N SER A 59 -27.16 -8.37 20.42
CA SER A 59 -27.67 -7.51 21.51
C SER A 59 -26.77 -6.29 21.80
N LYS A 60 -25.54 -6.28 21.26
CA LYS A 60 -24.60 -5.17 21.39
C LYS A 60 -25.04 -3.96 20.56
N SER A 61 -24.56 -2.78 20.93
CA SER A 61 -24.87 -1.51 20.25
C SER A 61 -24.19 -1.31 18.89
N THR A 62 -23.47 -2.31 18.38
CA THR A 62 -22.73 -2.27 17.11
C THR A 62 -22.88 -3.59 16.38
N LEU A 63 -22.99 -3.56 15.05
CA LEU A 63 -22.97 -4.79 14.25
C LEU A 63 -21.64 -5.54 14.47
N PRO A 64 -21.67 -6.86 14.72
CA PRO A 64 -20.45 -7.64 14.82
C PRO A 64 -19.76 -7.70 13.46
N LEU A 65 -18.44 -7.90 13.45
CA LEU A 65 -17.73 -8.18 12.20
C LEU A 65 -18.26 -9.49 11.57
N PRO A 66 -18.31 -9.58 10.23
CA PRO A 66 -18.62 -10.83 9.55
C PRO A 66 -17.70 -11.95 10.06
N ASN A 67 -18.27 -13.11 10.35
CA ASN A 67 -17.49 -14.26 10.83
C ASN A 67 -16.78 -14.97 9.67
N TYR A 68 -15.95 -15.95 10.00
CA TYR A 68 -15.16 -16.72 9.04
C TYR A 68 -16.02 -17.32 7.92
N ASP A 69 -17.16 -17.94 8.28
CA ASP A 69 -18.07 -18.57 7.31
C ASP A 69 -18.75 -17.55 6.38
N SER A 70 -18.93 -16.31 6.85
CA SER A 70 -19.47 -15.22 6.03
C SER A 70 -18.56 -14.93 4.84
N PHE A 71 -17.24 -14.88 5.06
CA PHE A 71 -16.23 -14.64 4.02
C PHE A 71 -15.93 -15.87 3.16
N ARG A 72 -16.49 -17.05 3.49
CA ARG A 72 -16.38 -18.24 2.64
C ARG A 72 -17.28 -18.17 1.41
N LEU A 73 -18.32 -17.32 1.42
CA LEU A 73 -19.20 -17.14 0.27
C LEU A 73 -18.58 -16.21 -0.78
N ASN A 74 -18.19 -16.79 -1.91
CA ASN A 74 -17.54 -16.06 -3.01
C ASN A 74 -18.35 -14.85 -3.51
N GLY A 75 -19.69 -14.92 -3.52
CA GLY A 75 -20.55 -13.81 -3.94
C GLY A 75 -20.38 -12.58 -3.04
N TRP A 76 -20.43 -12.77 -1.72
CA TRP A 76 -20.20 -11.71 -0.74
C TRP A 76 -18.78 -11.12 -0.84
N VAL A 77 -17.77 -11.97 -1.01
CA VAL A 77 -16.37 -11.52 -1.16
C VAL A 77 -16.20 -10.61 -2.38
N SER A 78 -16.84 -10.94 -3.51
CA SER A 78 -16.83 -10.09 -4.71
C SER A 78 -17.48 -8.73 -4.45
N ASP A 79 -18.62 -8.70 -3.76
CA ASP A 79 -19.31 -7.46 -3.39
C ASP A 79 -18.42 -6.56 -2.50
N VAL A 80 -17.69 -7.18 -1.56
CA VAL A 80 -16.74 -6.46 -0.70
C VAL A 80 -15.57 -5.89 -1.48
N ILE A 81 -14.97 -6.66 -2.38
CA ILE A 81 -13.79 -6.25 -3.17
C ILE A 81 -14.14 -5.13 -4.16
N ASN A 82 -15.33 -5.17 -4.74
CA ASN A 82 -15.75 -4.20 -5.74
C ASN A 82 -16.27 -2.89 -5.15
N ASN A 83 -16.70 -2.89 -3.89
CA ASN A 83 -17.10 -1.68 -3.19
C ASN A 83 -15.97 -1.13 -2.30
N LYS A 84 -15.44 0.05 -2.64
CA LYS A 84 -14.36 0.71 -1.89
C LYS A 84 -14.68 0.88 -0.40
N THR A 85 -15.93 1.18 -0.04
CA THR A 85 -16.33 1.38 1.36
C THR A 85 -16.35 0.07 2.14
N SER A 86 -16.87 -1.00 1.53
CA SER A 86 -16.86 -2.35 2.10
C SER A 86 -15.43 -2.87 2.25
N LEU A 87 -14.58 -2.67 1.24
CA LEU A 87 -13.17 -3.05 1.30
C LEU A 87 -12.43 -2.30 2.43
N LEU A 88 -12.70 -1.01 2.63
CA LEU A 88 -12.12 -0.27 3.77
C LEU A 88 -12.59 -0.80 5.13
N LYS A 89 -13.83 -1.30 5.21
CA LYS A 89 -14.44 -1.78 6.45
C LYS A 89 -14.06 -3.22 6.82
N TYR A 90 -13.87 -4.09 5.81
CA TYR A 90 -13.68 -5.53 6.00
C TYR A 90 -12.40 -6.09 5.34
N GLY A 91 -11.62 -5.25 4.65
CA GLY A 91 -10.50 -5.70 3.82
C GLY A 91 -9.34 -6.30 4.60
N VAL A 92 -9.13 -5.87 5.85
CA VAL A 92 -8.08 -6.44 6.72
C VAL A 92 -8.42 -7.87 7.11
N GLU A 93 -9.67 -8.11 7.53
CA GLU A 93 -10.17 -9.44 7.87
C GLU A 93 -10.18 -10.37 6.67
N LEU A 94 -10.63 -9.86 5.51
CA LEU A 94 -10.63 -10.59 4.26
C LEU A 94 -9.21 -10.99 3.82
N LEU A 95 -8.25 -10.08 3.93
CA LEU A 95 -6.84 -10.36 3.63
C LEU A 95 -6.26 -11.39 4.59
N MET A 96 -6.53 -11.27 5.89
CA MET A 96 -6.06 -12.23 6.89
C MET A 96 -6.60 -13.64 6.63
N LEU A 97 -7.86 -13.74 6.22
CA LEU A 97 -8.50 -15.01 5.84
C LEU A 97 -7.89 -15.57 4.56
N ALA A 98 -7.70 -14.74 3.53
CA ALA A 98 -7.07 -15.15 2.28
C ALA A 98 -5.66 -15.72 2.49
N ILE A 99 -4.87 -15.11 3.39
CA ILE A 99 -3.55 -15.61 3.81
C ILE A 99 -3.67 -16.95 4.53
N LYS A 100 -4.60 -17.07 5.50
CA LYS A 100 -4.80 -18.30 6.28
C LYS A 100 -5.23 -19.49 5.41
N GLU A 101 -6.05 -19.24 4.40
CA GLU A 101 -6.53 -20.26 3.46
C GLU A 101 -5.61 -20.47 2.25
N HIS A 102 -4.48 -19.74 2.19
CA HIS A 102 -3.54 -19.79 1.06
C HIS A 102 -4.19 -19.49 -0.31
N LYS A 103 -5.19 -18.60 -0.35
CA LYS A 103 -5.89 -18.19 -1.58
C LYS A 103 -5.13 -17.08 -2.30
N LEU A 104 -4.13 -17.46 -3.10
CA LEU A 104 -3.24 -16.52 -3.80
C LEU A 104 -4.00 -15.54 -4.72
N GLU A 105 -4.97 -16.01 -5.49
CA GLU A 105 -5.78 -15.17 -6.39
C GLU A 105 -6.52 -14.06 -5.63
N LEU A 106 -7.12 -14.41 -4.48
CA LEU A 106 -7.84 -13.46 -3.64
C LEU A 106 -6.90 -12.42 -3.01
N ILE A 107 -5.70 -12.84 -2.61
CA ILE A 107 -4.67 -11.92 -2.10
C ILE A 107 -4.26 -10.93 -3.20
N ASP A 108 -4.04 -11.42 -4.42
CA ASP A 108 -3.67 -10.58 -5.56
C ASP A 108 -4.79 -9.58 -5.91
N ASP A 109 -6.04 -10.02 -5.96
CA ASP A 109 -7.20 -9.16 -6.22
C ASP A 109 -7.35 -8.05 -5.17
N ILE A 110 -7.23 -8.39 -3.89
CA ILE A 110 -7.26 -7.42 -2.78
C ILE A 110 -6.09 -6.45 -2.94
N TYR A 111 -4.88 -6.97 -3.16
CA TYR A 111 -3.69 -6.14 -3.31
C TYR A 111 -3.84 -5.17 -4.47
N LYS A 112 -4.31 -5.63 -5.63
CA LYS A 112 -4.53 -4.80 -6.83
C LYS A 112 -5.54 -3.67 -6.60
N LYS A 113 -6.57 -3.88 -5.78
CA LYS A 113 -7.53 -2.81 -5.42
C LYS A 113 -6.93 -1.76 -4.48
N TYR A 114 -6.05 -2.17 -3.56
CA TYR A 114 -5.34 -1.24 -2.66
C TYR A 114 -4.12 -0.60 -3.32
N TYR A 115 -3.54 -1.28 -4.30
CA TYR A 115 -2.35 -0.85 -5.00
C TYR A 115 -2.67 0.37 -5.85
N ASN A 116 -2.03 1.48 -5.51
CA ASN A 116 -2.09 2.69 -6.28
C ASN A 116 -0.65 3.08 -6.60
N TRP A 117 -0.26 2.88 -7.85
CA TRP A 117 1.10 3.14 -8.33
C TRP A 117 1.55 4.58 -8.03
N PHE A 118 0.62 5.55 -8.10
CA PHE A 118 0.90 6.96 -7.84
C PHE A 118 1.16 7.21 -6.34
N LEU A 119 0.38 6.56 -5.47
CA LEU A 119 0.65 6.58 -4.02
C LEU A 119 1.94 5.83 -3.69
N GLU A 120 2.25 4.74 -4.37
CA GLU A 120 3.50 4.00 -4.15
C GLU A 120 4.73 4.81 -4.60
N LEU A 121 4.61 5.54 -5.71
CA LEU A 121 5.66 6.44 -6.20
C LEU A 121 5.95 7.57 -5.21
N ILE A 122 4.91 8.20 -4.66
CA ILE A 122 5.03 9.37 -3.77
C ILE A 122 5.29 8.97 -2.31
N ARG A 123 4.62 7.91 -1.84
CA ARG A 123 4.61 7.48 -0.44
C ARG A 123 4.48 5.95 -0.33
N PRO A 124 5.58 5.20 -0.52
CA PRO A 124 5.54 3.75 -0.42
C PRO A 124 5.09 3.32 0.98
N GLN A 125 4.17 2.35 1.06
CA GLN A 125 3.73 1.85 2.35
C GLN A 125 4.92 1.18 3.07
N PRO A 126 5.22 1.56 4.32
CA PRO A 126 6.27 0.89 5.08
C PRO A 126 5.85 -0.57 5.32
N SER A 127 6.74 -1.51 4.99
CA SER A 127 6.50 -2.92 5.30
C SER A 127 6.29 -3.08 6.81
N GLN A 128 5.40 -4.00 7.22
CA GLN A 128 5.18 -4.28 8.64
C GLN A 128 6.49 -4.61 9.38
N PHE A 129 7.44 -5.23 8.68
CA PHE A 129 8.82 -5.42 9.15
C PHE A 129 9.53 -4.11 9.52
N THR A 130 9.46 -3.06 8.70
CA THR A 130 10.11 -1.79 9.03
C THR A 130 9.51 -1.09 10.26
N LYS A 131 8.22 -1.31 10.54
CA LYS A 131 7.56 -0.77 11.74
C LYS A 131 7.90 -1.54 13.01
N SER A 132 8.10 -2.86 12.93
CA SER A 132 8.37 -3.72 14.09
C SER A 132 9.84 -3.86 14.46
N ILE A 133 10.76 -3.40 13.60
CA ILE A 133 12.21 -3.50 13.86
C ILE A 133 12.62 -2.57 15.02
N ASN A 134 12.95 -3.18 16.15
CA ASN A 134 13.67 -2.53 17.24
C ASN A 134 15.15 -2.36 16.84
N ARG A 135 15.78 -1.22 17.18
CA ARG A 135 17.21 -0.96 16.96
C ARG A 135 18.12 -2.04 17.56
N ASN A 136 17.64 -2.79 18.56
CA ASN A 136 18.36 -3.93 19.13
C ASN A 136 18.56 -5.09 18.14
N ILE A 137 17.76 -5.19 17.08
CA ILE A 137 17.93 -6.22 16.04
C ILE A 137 19.29 -6.07 15.33
N TYR A 138 19.80 -4.85 15.18
CA TYR A 138 21.12 -4.61 14.59
C TYR A 138 22.28 -5.18 15.44
N LYS A 139 22.03 -5.54 16.69
CA LYS A 139 23.03 -6.10 17.61
C LYS A 139 22.95 -7.63 17.71
N THR A 140 21.96 -8.28 17.10
CA THR A 140 21.80 -9.74 17.16
C THR A 140 22.38 -10.39 15.91
N TRP A 141 22.94 -11.59 16.05
CA TRP A 141 23.46 -12.40 14.94
C TRP A 141 22.41 -12.63 13.85
N ASN A 142 21.16 -12.86 14.23
CA ASN A 142 20.04 -13.03 13.30
C ASN A 142 19.73 -11.75 12.51
N GLY A 143 19.80 -10.59 13.16
CA GLY A 143 19.58 -9.30 12.50
C GLY A 143 20.72 -8.94 11.55
N GLU A 144 21.96 -9.20 11.95
CA GLU A 144 23.14 -9.03 11.09
C GLU A 144 23.05 -9.91 9.83
N ALA A 145 22.74 -11.21 10.00
CA ALA A 145 22.56 -12.13 8.89
C ALA A 145 21.44 -11.67 7.93
N LEU A 146 20.31 -11.22 8.47
CA LEU A 146 19.19 -10.71 7.68
C LEU A 146 19.56 -9.46 6.87
N ILE A 147 20.30 -8.53 7.47
CA ILE A 147 20.75 -7.30 6.78
C ILE A 147 21.75 -7.65 5.69
N LYS A 148 22.71 -8.53 5.98
CA LYS A 148 23.69 -9.01 4.99
C LYS A 148 23.00 -9.68 3.81
N PHE A 149 22.01 -10.54 4.08
CA PHE A 149 21.19 -11.16 3.03
C PHE A 149 20.48 -10.10 2.17
N LYS A 150 19.78 -9.14 2.78
CA LYS A 150 19.05 -8.10 2.04
C LYS A 150 19.99 -7.19 1.24
N TRP A 151 21.14 -6.82 1.81
CA TRP A 151 22.15 -6.02 1.12
C TRP A 151 22.72 -6.77 -0.09
N ASN A 152 23.05 -8.05 0.07
CA ASN A 152 23.64 -8.85 -1.00
C ASN A 152 22.62 -9.21 -2.10
N ALA A 153 21.37 -9.46 -1.73
CA ALA A 153 20.31 -9.83 -2.67
C ALA A 153 19.77 -8.63 -3.46
N TYR A 154 19.64 -7.46 -2.83
CA TYR A 154 18.98 -6.30 -3.42
C TYR A 154 19.81 -5.03 -3.32
N GLY A 155 20.36 -4.75 -2.12
CA GLY A 155 21.00 -3.48 -1.80
C GLY A 155 22.16 -3.11 -2.73
N ILE A 156 23.04 -4.07 -3.05
CA ILE A 156 24.21 -3.85 -3.89
C ILE A 156 23.83 -3.43 -5.32
N TYR A 157 22.79 -4.05 -5.89
CA TYR A 157 22.32 -3.74 -7.24
C TYR A 157 21.70 -2.35 -7.30
N TYR A 158 20.81 -2.02 -6.36
CA TYR A 158 20.22 -0.68 -6.30
C TYR A 158 21.29 0.39 -6.07
N TYR A 159 22.23 0.15 -5.17
CA TYR A 159 23.34 1.08 -4.92
C TYR A 159 24.18 1.31 -6.18
N ALA A 160 24.58 0.23 -6.87
CA ALA A 160 25.38 0.31 -8.09
C ALA A 160 24.65 1.07 -9.20
N ILE A 161 23.35 0.81 -9.43
CA ILE A 161 22.55 1.51 -10.45
C ILE A 161 22.46 3.01 -10.15
N ILE A 162 22.13 3.38 -8.91
CA ILE A 162 22.02 4.78 -8.50
C ILE A 162 23.39 5.47 -8.66
N TRP A 163 24.47 4.79 -8.29
CA TRP A 163 25.82 5.32 -8.41
C TRP A 163 26.25 5.53 -9.86
N ILE A 164 26.00 4.56 -10.75
CA ILE A 164 26.28 4.68 -12.18
C ILE A 164 25.48 5.85 -12.79
N LEU A 165 24.18 5.94 -12.47
CA LEU A 165 23.33 7.03 -12.96
C LEU A 165 23.85 8.40 -12.51
N PHE A 166 24.37 8.49 -11.28
CA PHE A 166 24.99 9.71 -10.77
C PHE A 166 26.29 10.05 -11.49
N MET A 167 27.13 9.05 -11.77
CA MET A 167 28.40 9.25 -12.48
C MET A 167 28.17 9.67 -13.95
N VAL A 168 27.18 9.10 -14.63
CA VAL A 168 26.81 9.49 -16.01
C VAL A 168 26.34 10.93 -16.05
N LEU A 169 25.42 11.31 -15.16
CA LEU A 169 24.98 12.69 -15.01
C LEU A 169 26.16 13.64 -14.78
N LEU A 170 27.03 13.33 -13.82
CA LEU A 170 28.18 14.17 -13.50
C LEU A 170 29.11 14.31 -14.71
N GLY A 171 29.36 13.21 -15.43
CA GLY A 171 30.15 13.18 -16.66
C GLY A 171 29.55 14.05 -17.77
N CYS A 172 28.26 13.90 -18.07
CA CYS A 172 27.58 14.69 -19.09
C CYS A 172 27.63 16.20 -18.78
N PHE A 173 27.32 16.56 -17.53
CA PHE A 173 27.31 17.96 -17.12
C PHE A 173 28.71 18.59 -17.14
N THR A 174 29.71 17.90 -16.58
CA THR A 174 31.09 18.39 -16.54
C THR A 174 31.72 18.48 -17.93
N ALA A 175 31.43 17.52 -18.81
CA ALA A 175 31.86 17.57 -20.21
C ALA A 175 31.25 18.77 -20.94
N ALA A 176 29.93 18.98 -20.78
CA ALA A 176 29.24 20.12 -21.41
C ALA A 176 29.72 21.48 -20.88
N ALA A 177 30.05 21.56 -19.58
CA ALA A 177 30.44 22.81 -18.92
C ALA A 177 31.92 23.18 -19.09
N THR A 178 32.83 22.19 -19.14
CA THR A 178 34.28 22.47 -19.09
C THR A 178 34.99 22.32 -20.43
N ILE A 179 34.46 21.53 -21.37
CA ILE A 179 35.13 21.30 -22.64
C ILE A 179 34.97 22.53 -23.55
N PRO A 180 36.09 23.12 -24.04
CA PRO A 180 36.02 24.29 -24.92
C PRO A 180 35.33 23.97 -26.24
N GLN A 181 34.68 24.97 -26.83
CA GLN A 181 33.93 24.87 -28.08
C GLN A 181 34.77 24.42 -29.29
N GLN A 182 36.09 24.52 -29.20
CA GLN A 182 37.01 24.04 -30.22
C GLN A 182 37.04 22.51 -30.34
N TYR A 183 36.65 21.78 -29.27
CA TYR A 183 36.73 20.31 -29.21
C TYR A 183 35.38 19.61 -29.32
N ILE A 184 34.26 20.31 -29.06
CA ILE A 184 32.89 19.77 -29.13
C ILE A 184 31.99 20.74 -29.90
N SER A 185 31.17 20.21 -30.82
CA SER A 185 30.19 21.02 -31.54
C SER A 185 29.07 21.52 -30.62
N GLU A 186 28.50 22.67 -30.95
CA GLU A 186 27.37 23.25 -30.19
C GLU A 186 26.20 22.29 -30.04
N GLU A 187 25.89 21.55 -31.10
CA GLU A 187 24.80 20.59 -31.10
C GLU A 187 25.01 19.47 -30.07
N ILE A 188 26.21 18.88 -30.02
CA ILE A 188 26.54 17.83 -29.06
C ILE A 188 26.51 18.39 -27.63
N ARG A 189 27.03 19.62 -27.42
CA ARG A 189 27.00 20.28 -26.12
C ARG A 189 25.57 20.52 -25.63
N GLN A 190 24.67 20.99 -26.49
CA GLN A 190 23.26 21.16 -26.17
C GLN A 190 22.59 19.83 -25.83
N GLN A 191 22.87 18.76 -26.58
CA GLN A 191 22.34 17.43 -26.26
C GLN A 191 22.83 16.92 -24.89
N LEU A 192 24.10 17.15 -24.54
CA LEU A 192 24.64 16.79 -23.22
C LEU A 192 23.96 17.57 -22.08
N PHE A 193 23.63 18.86 -22.28
CA PHE A 193 22.86 19.63 -21.31
C PHE A 193 21.43 19.10 -21.16
N ILE A 194 20.73 18.83 -22.27
CA ILE A 194 19.38 18.26 -22.24
C ILE A 194 19.39 16.90 -21.50
N ALA A 195 20.35 16.03 -21.80
CA ALA A 195 20.51 14.75 -21.11
C ALA A 195 20.77 14.94 -19.60
N SER A 196 21.62 15.91 -19.23
CA SER A 196 21.93 16.23 -17.84
C SER A 196 20.70 16.73 -17.08
N ILE A 197 19.87 17.57 -17.72
CA ILE A 197 18.60 18.05 -17.15
C ILE A 197 17.65 16.87 -16.89
N ILE A 198 17.45 15.99 -17.88
CA ILE A 198 16.56 14.82 -17.74
C ILE A 198 17.05 13.90 -16.62
N LEU A 199 18.34 13.56 -16.61
CA LEU A 199 18.94 12.72 -15.56
C LEU A 199 18.84 13.40 -14.18
N GLY A 200 19.00 14.71 -14.12
CA GLY A 200 18.85 15.51 -12.91
C GLY A 200 17.44 15.42 -12.32
N PHE A 201 16.41 15.54 -13.16
CA PHE A 201 15.02 15.36 -12.74
C PHE A 201 14.75 13.96 -12.18
N ILE A 202 15.31 12.91 -12.79
CA ILE A 202 15.17 11.54 -12.29
C ILE A 202 15.77 11.39 -10.88
N HIS A 203 16.99 11.90 -10.67
CA HIS A 203 17.63 11.89 -9.34
C HIS A 203 16.83 12.69 -8.31
N LEU A 204 16.29 13.85 -8.70
CA LEU A 204 15.46 14.69 -7.84
C LEU A 204 14.20 13.96 -7.37
N ILE A 205 13.52 13.23 -8.26
CA ILE A 205 12.34 12.42 -7.91
C ILE A 205 12.70 11.36 -6.85
N LEU A 206 13.84 10.69 -6.99
CA LEU A 206 14.30 9.69 -6.03
C LEU A 206 14.59 10.29 -4.64
N GLU A 207 15.20 11.47 -4.59
CA GLU A 207 15.47 12.21 -3.35
C GLU A 207 14.18 12.70 -2.68
N ILE A 208 13.25 13.26 -3.45
CA ILE A 208 11.92 13.68 -2.97
C ILE A 208 11.17 12.48 -2.36
N ARG A 209 11.30 11.28 -2.95
CA ARG A 209 10.71 10.06 -2.37
C ARG A 209 11.28 9.72 -0.99
N GLN A 210 12.60 9.84 -0.82
CA GLN A 210 13.24 9.62 0.48
C GLN A 210 12.80 10.66 1.52
N PHE A 211 12.59 11.91 1.09
CA PHE A 211 12.07 12.98 1.94
C PHE A 211 10.67 12.66 2.46
N PHE A 212 9.72 12.30 1.59
CA PHE A 212 8.35 11.97 2.00
C PHE A 212 8.25 10.71 2.87
N TYR A 213 9.16 9.74 2.69
CA TYR A 213 9.15 8.51 3.50
C TYR A 213 9.38 8.79 4.99
N ASN A 214 10.30 9.68 5.36
CA ASN A 214 10.50 10.07 6.75
C ASN A 214 11.18 11.45 6.86
N VAL A 215 10.37 12.50 6.82
CA VAL A 215 10.82 13.91 6.86
C VAL A 215 11.74 14.17 8.06
N THR A 216 11.34 13.75 9.27
CA THR A 216 12.11 14.00 10.49
C THR A 216 13.47 13.29 10.47
N LYS A 217 13.53 12.05 9.99
CA LYS A 217 14.79 11.31 9.87
C LYS A 217 15.66 11.90 8.75
N TRP A 218 15.04 12.33 7.64
CA TRP A 218 15.73 12.94 6.51
C TRP A 218 16.47 14.22 6.93
N PHE A 219 15.85 15.10 7.71
CA PHE A 219 16.52 16.29 8.25
C PHE A 219 17.63 15.98 9.26
N LYS A 220 17.51 14.89 10.03
CA LYS A 220 18.51 14.49 11.03
C LYS A 220 19.71 13.74 10.43
N ASN A 221 19.62 13.27 9.20
CA ASN A 221 20.68 12.49 8.59
C ASN A 221 21.73 13.42 7.99
N PHE A 222 22.93 13.44 8.55
CA PHE A 222 24.02 14.33 8.13
C PHE A 222 24.34 14.20 6.63
N TRP A 223 24.28 12.99 6.08
CA TRP A 223 24.50 12.73 4.66
C TRP A 223 23.41 13.32 3.74
N ASN A 224 22.17 13.47 4.23
CA ASN A 224 21.11 14.10 3.45
C ASN A 224 21.25 15.63 3.41
N ILE A 225 22.03 16.22 4.32
CA ILE A 225 22.42 17.63 4.25
C ILE A 225 23.39 17.86 3.08
N PHE A 226 24.30 16.93 2.81
CA PHE A 226 25.08 16.94 1.55
C PHE A 226 24.19 16.73 0.31
N GLY A 227 23.15 15.90 0.43
CA GLY A 227 22.09 15.78 -0.58
C GLY A 227 21.35 17.09 -0.87
N LYS A 228 21.16 17.99 0.12
CA LYS A 228 20.59 19.33 -0.11
C LYS A 228 21.43 20.18 -1.05
N TYR A 229 22.75 20.16 -0.89
CA TYR A 229 23.67 20.84 -1.80
C TYR A 229 23.64 20.20 -3.20
N LYS A 230 23.46 18.88 -3.30
CA LYS A 230 23.19 18.22 -4.59
C LYS A 230 21.87 18.69 -5.23
N CYS A 231 20.76 18.75 -4.48
CA CYS A 231 19.48 19.31 -4.96
C CYS A 231 19.63 20.75 -5.47
N LEU A 232 20.39 21.59 -4.76
CA LEU A 232 20.70 22.94 -5.22
C LEU A 232 21.54 22.95 -6.51
N VAL A 233 22.54 22.06 -6.62
CA VAL A 233 23.29 21.86 -7.87
C VAL A 233 22.38 21.38 -9.01
N TYR A 234 21.43 20.47 -8.76
CA TYR A 234 20.46 20.04 -9.78
C TYR A 234 19.55 21.18 -10.24
N ILE A 235 19.08 22.03 -9.33
CA ILE A 235 18.29 23.22 -9.66
C ILE A 235 19.13 24.23 -10.46
N PHE A 236 20.42 24.36 -10.13
CA PHE A 236 21.39 25.19 -10.87
C PHE A 236 21.83 24.60 -12.22
N ILE A 237 21.56 23.31 -12.48
CA ILE A 237 21.73 22.66 -13.79
C ILE A 237 20.47 22.87 -14.64
N ILE A 238 19.31 23.07 -14.00
CA ILE A 238 18.01 23.27 -14.65
C ILE A 238 17.76 24.75 -15.02
N PHE A 239 18.44 25.70 -14.36
CA PHE A 239 18.45 27.14 -14.66
C PHE A 239 19.79 27.57 -15.24
#